data_AF-A0A3S4HWX8-F1
#
_entry.id   AF-A0A3S4HWX8-F1
#
_cell.length_a   1.000
_cell.length_b   1.000
_cell.length_c   1.000
_cell.angle_alpha   90.00
_cell.angle_beta   90.00
_cell.angle_gamma   90.00
#
_symmetry.space_group_name_H-M   'P 1'
#
loop_
_entity.id
_entity.type
_entity.pdbx_description
1 polymer ?
#
loop_
_entity_poly.entity_id
_entity_poly.type
_entity_poly.pdbx_seq_one_letter_code
_entity_poly.pdbx_strand_id
1 'polypeptide(L)' 'MIKIRQNASGVVTGLTIDGDNGQQVLFTRQPDGSFIRAQ' A
#
# COMPACT_ATOMS: atom_id res chain seq x y z
N MET A 1 -1.09 -4.83 -11.16
CA MET A 1 -2.40 -4.74 -10.47
C MET A 1 -2.22 -3.98 -9.16
N ILE A 2 -3.21 -3.22 -8.69
CA ILE A 2 -3.13 -2.48 -7.41
C ILE A 2 -4.13 -3.09 -6.43
N LYS A 3 -3.68 -3.39 -5.21
CA LYS A 3 -4.52 -3.81 -4.08
C LYS A 3 -4.45 -2.76 -2.98
N ILE A 4 -5.60 -2.42 -2.42
CA ILE A 4 -5.73 -1.37 -1.40
C ILE A 4 -6.13 -2.03 -0.09
N ARG A 5 -5.42 -1.72 1.00
CA ARG A 5 -5.79 -2.10 2.36
C ARG A 5 -6.44 -0.92 3.05
N GLN A 6 -7.66 -1.11 3.53
CA GLN A 6 -8.39 -0.12 4.32
C GLN A 6 -8.67 -0.69 5.71
N ASN A 7 -8.77 0.18 6.71
CA ASN A 7 -9.30 -0.20 8.02
C ASN A 7 -10.84 -0.17 8.02
N ALA A 8 -11.45 -0.53 9.15
CA ALA A 8 -12.91 -0.57 9.31
C ALA A 8 -13.62 0.78 9.10
N SER A 9 -12.87 1.90 9.18
CA SER A 9 -13.37 3.25 8.95
C SER A 9 -13.18 3.73 7.51
N GLY A 10 -12.69 2.88 6.61
CA GLY A 10 -12.44 3.22 5.20
C GLY A 10 -11.12 3.98 4.95
N VAL A 11 -10.30 4.19 5.99
CA VAL A 11 -9.00 4.85 5.84
C VAL A 11 -8.03 3.88 5.18
N VAL A 12 -7.40 4.31 4.09
CA VAL A 12 -6.34 3.54 3.40
C VAL A 12 -5.13 3.45 4.32
N THR A 13 -4.68 2.24 4.64
CA THR A 13 -3.52 1.98 5.50
C THR A 13 -2.33 1.41 4.73
N GLY A 14 -2.56 0.90 3.53
CA GLY A 14 -1.49 0.43 2.66
C GLY A 14 -1.94 0.17 1.23
N LEU A 15 -0.95 0.10 0.36
CA LEU A 15 -1.11 -0.20 -1.06
C LEU A 15 -0.14 -1.30 -1.43
N THR A 16 -0.59 -2.25 -2.24
CA THR A 16 0.26 -3.29 -2.78
C THR A 16 0.20 -3.22 -4.29
N ILE A 17 1.35 -3.07 -4.92
CA ILE A 17 1.48 -2.94 -6.37
C ILE A 17 2.18 -4.18 -6.90
N ASP A 18 1.47 -4.93 -7.73
CA ASP A 18 2.05 -6.02 -8.52
C ASP A 18 2.65 -5.40 -9.79
N GLY A 19 3.98 -5.38 -9.85
CA GLY A 19 4.79 -4.95 -10.99
C GLY A 19 5.12 -6.10 -11.94
N ASP A 20 5.93 -5.81 -12.95
CA ASP A 20 6.31 -6.79 -13.97
C ASP A 20 7.17 -7.90 -13.36
N ASN A 21 7.05 -9.12 -13.91
CA ASN A 21 7.70 -10.34 -13.42
C ASN A 21 7.26 -10.81 -12.01
N GLY A 22 6.05 -10.45 -11.57
CA GLY A 22 5.47 -10.93 -10.31
C GLY A 22 6.06 -10.28 -9.06
N GLN A 23 6.83 -9.20 -9.22
CA GLN A 23 7.31 -8.42 -8.10
C GLN A 23 6.16 -7.68 -7.44
N GLN A 24 6.01 -7.87 -6.13
CA GLN A 24 5.01 -7.17 -5.34
C GLN A 24 5.69 -6.16 -4.43
N VAL A 25 5.27 -4.90 -4.53
CA VAL A 25 5.78 -3.82 -3.69
C VAL A 25 4.69 -3.36 -2.74
N LEU A 26 4.98 -3.42 -1.44
CA LEU A 26 4.09 -2.91 -0.39
C LEU A 26 4.45 -1.45 -0.07
N PHE A 27 3.44 -0.62 0.08
CA PHE A 27 3.52 0.73 0.60
C PHE A 27 2.64 0.85 1.85
N THR A 28 3.14 1.55 2.86
CA THR A 28 2.44 1.76 4.13
C THR A 28 2.18 3.25 4.33
N ARG A 29 0.94 3.60 4.72
CA ARG A 29 0.57 4.98 5.01
C ARG A 29 1.24 5.44 6.31
N GLN A 30 1.85 6.61 6.27
CA GLN A 30 2.43 7.29 7.41
C GLN A 30 1.39 8.20 8.11
N PRO A 31 1.64 8.62 9.36
CA PRO A 31 0.71 9.52 10.08
C PRO A 31 0.44 10.84 9.33
N ASP A 32 1.44 11.37 8.63
CA ASP A 32 1.34 12.58 7.80
C ASP A 32 0.55 12.39 6.48
N GLY A 33 0.11 11.16 6.20
CA GLY A 33 -0.64 10.81 5.00
C GLY A 33 0.21 10.43 3.79
N SER A 34 1.54 10.54 3.88
CA SER A 34 2.44 10.02 2.85
C SER A 34 2.45 8.48 2.83
N PHE A 35 2.95 7.91 1.74
CA PHE A 35 3.14 6.46 1.60
C PHE A 35 4.61 6.18 1.34
N ILE A 36 5.18 5.28 2.13
CA ILE A 36 6.56 4.81 1.95
C ILE A 36 6.56 3.35 1.58
N ARG A 37 7.51 2.95 0.74
CA ARG A 37 7.73 1.53 0.42
C ARG A 37 8.16 0.80 1.69
N ALA A 38 7.45 -0.27 2.03
CA ALA A 38 7.89 -1.23 3.03
C ALA A 38 8.99 -2.12 2.42
N GLN A 39 10.05 -2.37 3.19
CA GLN A 39 11.08 -3.36 2.85
C GLN A 39 10.59 -4.78 3.12
#